data_AF-A0A2E6PRW2-F1
#
_entry.id   AF-A0A2E6PRW2-F1
#
_cell.length_a   1.000
_cell.length_b   1.000
_cell.length_c   1.000
_cell.angle_alpha   90.00
_cell.angle_beta   90.00
_cell.angle_gamma   90.00
#
_symmetry.space_group_name_H-M   'P 1'
#
loop_
_entity.id
_entity.type
_entity.pdbx_description
1 polymer ?
#
loop_
_entity_poly.entity_id
_entity_poly.type
_entity_poly.pdbx_seq_one_letter_code
_entity_poly.pdbx_strand_id
1 'polypeptide(L)' 'MADKAFEKELNELRKLAGVGDYKLTPYVPENFGTIANKLSQIQKKRNLKPGDKDWFKLWFARPHLTGEKPY' A
#
# COMPACT_ATOMS: atom_id res chain seq x y z
N MET A 1 29.87 28.11 11.98
CA MET A 1 28.97 27.01 12.40
C MET A 1 27.50 27.41 12.34
N ALA A 2 27.16 28.66 12.68
CA ALA A 2 25.80 29.20 12.59
C ALA A 2 25.21 29.18 11.17
N ASP A 3 26.01 29.45 10.14
CA ASP A 3 25.52 29.55 8.75
C ASP A 3 24.98 28.22 8.22
N LYS A 4 25.58 27.09 8.62
CA LYS A 4 25.09 25.75 8.25
C LYS A 4 23.79 25.37 8.96
N ALA A 5 23.55 25.89 10.17
CA ALA A 5 22.31 25.66 10.89
C ALA A 5 21.16 26.45 10.25
N PHE A 6 21.41 27.71 9.90
CA PHE A 6 20.45 28.55 9.19
C PHE A 6 20.06 27.96 7.82
N GLU A 7 21.02 27.52 7.03
CA GLU A 7 20.76 26.86 5.74
C GLU A 7 19.93 25.58 5.90
N LYS A 8 20.11 24.84 7.00
CA LYS A 8 19.32 23.64 7.29
C LYS A 8 17.86 24.00 7.60
N GLU A 9 17.63 24.97 8.47
CA GLU A 9 16.28 25.44 8.83
C GLU A 9 15.55 26.02 7.61
N LEU A 10 16.25 26.81 6.79
CA LEU A 10 15.69 27.36 5.56
C LEU A 10 15.28 26.25 4.57
N ASN A 11 16.09 25.21 4.45
CA ASN A 11 15.76 24.05 3.61
C ASN A 11 14.59 23.23 4.17
N GLU A 12 14.46 23.10 5.49
CA GLU A 12 13.30 22.45 6.13
C GLU A 12 12.02 23.26 5.90
N LEU A 13 12.06 24.58 6.06
CA LEU A 13 10.93 25.47 5.78
C LEU A 13 10.49 25.38 4.32
N ARG A 14 11.44 25.36 3.36
CA ARG A 14 11.13 25.20 1.94
C ARG A 14 10.46 23.85 1.63
N LYS A 15 10.92 22.76 2.26
CA LYS A 15 10.28 21.43 2.12
C LYS A 15 8.87 21.43 2.67
N LEU A 16 8.66 22.01 3.85
CA LEU A 16 7.34 22.08 4.50
C LEU A 16 6.35 22.98 3.74
N ALA A 17 6.84 24.07 3.16
CA ALA A 17 6.06 24.97 2.34
C ALA A 17 5.77 24.41 0.92
N GLY A 18 6.27 23.21 0.60
CA GLY A 18 6.11 22.62 -0.74
C GLY A 18 6.83 23.41 -1.83
N VAL A 19 7.94 24.07 -1.52
CA VAL A 19 8.73 24.86 -2.47
C VAL A 19 9.91 24.03 -2.97
N GLY A 20 9.75 23.38 -4.14
CA GLY A 20 10.81 22.65 -4.83
C GLY A 20 10.28 21.58 -5.78
N ASP A 21 11.18 20.92 -6.51
CA ASP A 21 10.83 19.81 -7.40
C ASP A 21 10.73 18.50 -6.61
N TYR A 22 9.51 18.12 -6.23
CA TYR A 22 9.21 16.80 -5.69
C TYR A 22 8.86 15.86 -6.84
N LYS A 23 9.70 14.83 -7.02
CA LYS A 23 9.34 13.68 -7.85
C LYS A 23 8.28 12.87 -7.11
N LEU A 24 7.01 13.27 -7.25
CA LEU A 24 5.89 12.46 -6.79
C LEU A 24 5.84 11.21 -7.68
N THR A 25 6.20 10.06 -7.13
CA THR A 25 5.88 8.79 -7.77
C THR A 25 4.35 8.67 -7.78
N PRO A 26 3.69 8.62 -8.94
CA PRO A 26 2.26 8.41 -8.97
C PRO A 26 1.95 7.11 -8.26
N TYR A 27 1.00 7.14 -7.33
CA TYR A 27 0.45 5.93 -6.77
C TYR A 27 -0.21 5.15 -7.90
N VAL A 28 0.42 4.06 -8.31
CA VAL A 28 -0.18 3.11 -9.25
C VAL A 28 -0.98 2.15 -8.38
N PRO A 29 -2.33 2.23 -8.38
CA PRO A 29 -3.11 1.22 -7.68
C PRO A 29 -2.70 -0.16 -8.21
N GLU A 30 -2.52 -1.11 -7.30
CA GLU A 30 -2.25 -2.49 -7.70
C GLU A 30 -3.30 -2.91 -8.74
N ASN A 31 -2.86 -3.62 -9.77
CA ASN A 31 -3.74 -4.01 -10.85
C ASN A 31 -4.74 -5.05 -10.32
N PHE A 32 -5.88 -4.59 -9.80
CA PHE A 32 -6.88 -5.38 -9.07
C PHE A 32 -7.29 -6.64 -9.84
N GLY A 33 -7.29 -6.59 -11.18
CA GLY A 33 -7.57 -7.75 -12.02
C GLY A 33 -6.58 -8.91 -11.83
N THR A 34 -5.29 -8.60 -11.69
CA THR A 34 -4.26 -9.63 -11.46
C THR A 34 -4.38 -10.28 -10.07
N ILE A 35 -4.75 -9.48 -9.06
CA ILE A 35 -5.00 -9.95 -7.70
C ILE A 35 -6.26 -10.82 -7.67
N ALA A 36 -7.36 -10.35 -8.25
CA ALA A 36 -8.62 -11.10 -8.32
C ALA A 36 -8.45 -12.46 -9.03
N ASN A 37 -7.64 -12.52 -10.09
CA ASN A 37 -7.32 -13.78 -10.77
C ASN A 37 -6.59 -14.76 -9.83
N LYS A 38 -5.61 -14.30 -9.06
CA LYS A 38 -4.91 -15.14 -8.07
C LYS A 38 -5.87 -15.64 -6.98
N LEU A 39 -6.72 -14.76 -6.46
CA LEU A 39 -7.73 -15.11 -5.45
C LEU A 39 -8.73 -16.14 -5.98
N SER A 40 -9.21 -15.97 -7.22
CA SER A 40 -10.10 -16.94 -7.88
C SER A 40 -9.47 -18.33 -8.03
N GLN A 41 -8.17 -18.40 -8.35
CA GLN A 41 -7.45 -19.67 -8.40
C GLN A 41 -7.38 -20.34 -7.02
N ILE A 42 -7.11 -19.58 -5.95
CA ILE A 42 -7.08 -20.12 -4.58
C ILE A 42 -8.46 -20.60 -4.16
N GLN A 43 -9.51 -19.83 -4.46
CA GLN A 43 -10.90 -20.19 -4.19
C GLN A 43 -11.25 -21.54 -4.82
N LYS A 44 -10.91 -21.75 -6.11
CA LYS A 44 -11.13 -23.01 -6.83
C LYS A 44 -10.32 -24.16 -6.25
N LYS A 45 -9.02 -23.94 -5.99
CA LYS A 45 -8.11 -24.97 -5.43
C LYS A 45 -8.57 -25.47 -4.06
N ARG A 46 -9.15 -24.59 -3.25
CA ARG A 46 -9.62 -24.92 -1.89
C ARG A 46 -11.13 -25.19 -1.79
N ASN A 47 -11.83 -25.20 -2.92
CA ASN A 47 -13.27 -25.43 -3.01
C ASN A 47 -14.10 -24.53 -2.07
N LEU A 48 -13.66 -23.27 -1.89
CA LEU A 48 -14.30 -22.31 -0.98
C LEU A 48 -15.60 -21.78 -1.59
N LYS A 49 -16.69 -21.83 -0.84
CA LYS A 49 -17.98 -21.31 -1.31
C LYS A 49 -18.14 -19.84 -0.91
N PRO A 50 -18.75 -19.01 -1.78
CA PRO A 50 -19.14 -17.66 -1.39
C PRO A 50 -19.98 -17.69 -0.12
N GLY A 51 -19.59 -16.90 0.89
CA GLY A 51 -20.24 -16.85 2.19
C GLY A 51 -19.58 -17.68 3.28
N ASP A 52 -18.66 -18.59 2.96
CA ASP A 52 -17.86 -19.27 3.98
C ASP A 52 -16.86 -18.29 4.64
N LYS A 53 -16.52 -18.56 5.91
CA LYS A 53 -15.56 -17.73 6.67
C LYS A 53 -14.19 -17.64 5.98
N ASP A 54 -13.73 -18.73 5.38
CA ASP A 54 -12.45 -18.77 4.69
C ASP A 54 -12.50 -18.09 3.32
N TRP A 55 -13.65 -18.16 2.62
CA TRP A 55 -13.85 -17.36 1.43
C TRP A 55 -13.81 -15.86 1.75
N PHE A 56 -14.43 -15.44 2.85
CA PHE A 56 -14.40 -14.04 3.27
C PHE A 56 -12.98 -13.57 3.61
N LYS A 57 -12.22 -14.39 4.35
CA LYS A 57 -10.81 -14.10 4.63
C LYS A 57 -9.97 -14.01 3.36
N LEU A 58 -10.19 -14.87 2.37
CA LEU A 58 -9.46 -14.81 1.10
C LEU A 58 -9.67 -13.48 0.36
N TRP A 59 -10.90 -13.00 0.28
CA TRP A 59 -11.24 -11.83 -0.52
C TRP A 59 -11.08 -10.49 0.21
N PHE A 60 -11.22 -10.48 1.53
CA PHE A 60 -11.29 -9.25 2.33
C PHE A 60 -10.17 -9.11 3.36
N ALA A 61 -9.24 -10.06 3.45
CA ALA A 61 -8.05 -9.89 4.30
C ALA A 61 -7.22 -8.71 3.82
N ARG A 62 -6.70 -7.95 4.79
CA ARG A 62 -5.78 -6.83 4.55
C ARG A 62 -4.41 -7.19 5.15
N PRO A 63 -3.64 -8.10 4.53
CA PRO A 63 -2.40 -8.64 5.10
C PRO A 63 -1.40 -7.55 5.50
N HIS A 64 -1.34 -6.45 4.74
CA HIS A 64 -0.46 -5.31 5.02
C HIS A 64 -0.89 -4.45 6.22
N LEU A 65 -2.13 -4.58 6.70
CA LEU A 65 -2.66 -3.82 7.82
C LEU A 65 -2.92 -4.68 9.06
N THR A 66 -3.41 -5.91 8.87
CA THR A 66 -3.77 -6.82 9.97
C THR A 66 -2.70 -7.85 10.27
N GLY A 67 -1.69 -8.01 9.40
CA GLY A 67 -0.69 -9.08 9.52
C GLY A 67 -1.26 -10.48 9.30
N GLU A 68 -2.55 -10.59 8.96
CA GLU A 68 -3.19 -11.86 8.66
C GLU A 68 -2.61 -12.43 7.37
N LYS A 69 -2.26 -13.72 7.39
CA LYS A 69 -1.87 -14.46 6.19
C LYS A 69 -3.09 -15.26 5.75
N PRO A 70 -3.93 -14.72 4.85
CA PRO A 70 -5.04 -15.49 4.34
C PRO A 70 -4.51 -16.79 3.72
N TYR A 71 -3.41 -16.75 2.94
CA TYR A 71 -2.70 -17.91 2.38
C TYR A 71 -1.26 -17.55 2.00
#